data_AF-A0A9P9HCC9-F1
#
_entry.id   AF-A0A9P9HCC9-F1
#
_cell.length_a   1.000
_cell.length_b   1.000
_cell.length_c   1.000
_cell.angle_alpha   90.00
_cell.angle_beta   90.00
_cell.angle_gamma   90.00
#
_symmetry.space_group_name_H-M   'P 1'
#
loop_
_entity.id
_entity.type
_entity.pdbx_description
1 polymer ?
#
loop_
_entity_poly.entity_id
_entity_poly.type
_entity_poly.pdbx_seq_one_letter_code
_entity_poly.pdbx_strand_id
1 'polypeptide(L)'
;MAGTFDLNTYRCTYLPSSLWRVAHPESQARKDPVTGDVVAQDRTRAISDELSLKQAAERHFNWTNRQPSCFLSVFSSDTHARRWANQRERTHDLNSIGEVYIQEIDTTKLPADTYVFDAVSLAARLHISHQYSSDEFIFLHRIPGRSLRRTRSLGEIEEQEEEARHIAARPFNPDYHYVSDLGGWYDTDEECEERNRADDLMKMLEGDWNW
;
A
#
# COMPACT_ATOMS: atom_id res chain seq x y z
N MET A 1 -19.29 33.88 -21.05
CA MET A 1 -17.83 33.71 -21.11
C MET A 1 -17.53 32.27 -20.76
N ALA A 2 -17.12 31.44 -21.73
CA ALA A 2 -16.64 30.10 -21.41
C ALA A 2 -15.30 30.27 -20.68
N GLY A 3 -15.23 29.89 -19.41
CA GLY A 3 -13.97 29.89 -18.68
C GLY A 3 -12.98 28.98 -19.39
N THR A 4 -11.74 29.45 -19.55
CA THR A 4 -10.66 28.61 -20.06
C THR A 4 -10.54 27.40 -19.14
N PHE A 5 -10.59 26.19 -19.70
CA PHE A 5 -10.46 24.97 -18.90
C PHE A 5 -9.12 24.94 -18.19
N ASP A 6 -9.14 24.74 -16.87
CA ASP A 6 -7.95 24.58 -16.05
C ASP A 6 -8.06 23.30 -15.23
N LEU A 7 -7.24 22.31 -15.60
CA LEU A 7 -7.15 21.02 -14.94
C LEU A 7 -6.73 21.14 -13.48
N ASN A 8 -5.98 22.20 -13.11
CA ASN A 8 -5.55 22.41 -11.72
C ASN A 8 -6.72 22.63 -10.79
N THR A 9 -7.83 23.18 -11.27
CA THR A 9 -9.02 23.37 -10.46
C THR A 9 -9.59 22.05 -9.97
N TYR A 10 -9.32 20.93 -10.64
CA TYR A 10 -9.82 19.60 -10.27
C TYR A 10 -8.91 18.85 -9.31
N ARG A 11 -7.66 19.31 -9.10
CA ARG A 11 -6.70 18.65 -8.22
C ARG A 11 -7.25 18.49 -6.81
N CYS A 12 -6.83 17.41 -6.16
CA CYS A 12 -7.13 17.18 -4.76
C CYS A 12 -6.60 18.35 -3.90
N THR A 13 -7.45 18.86 -3.00
CA THR A 13 -7.11 19.94 -2.07
C THR A 13 -6.35 19.44 -0.85
N TYR A 14 -6.67 18.23 -0.38
CA TYR A 14 -6.08 17.62 0.80
C TYR A 14 -5.64 16.20 0.50
N LEU A 15 -4.33 16.02 0.38
CA LEU A 15 -3.76 14.72 0.10
C LEU A 15 -3.33 14.05 1.42
N PRO A 16 -3.78 12.81 1.72
CA PRO A 16 -3.27 12.04 2.85
C PRO A 16 -1.76 11.86 2.76
N SER A 17 -1.04 11.73 3.89
CA SER A 17 0.42 11.55 3.90
C SER A 17 0.87 10.26 3.22
N SER A 18 -0.01 9.25 3.22
CA SER A 18 0.22 7.95 2.62
C SER A 18 -0.99 7.54 1.78
N LEU A 19 -0.71 6.92 0.64
CA LEU A 19 -1.71 6.27 -0.20
C LEU A 19 -1.25 4.84 -0.52
N TRP A 20 -2.19 3.95 -0.84
CA TRP A 20 -1.92 2.54 -1.10
C TRP A 20 -2.44 2.14 -2.47
N ARG A 21 -1.56 1.62 -3.32
CA ARG A 21 -1.92 1.09 -4.64
C ARG A 21 -1.91 -0.43 -4.61
N VAL A 22 -2.97 -1.04 -5.13
CA VAL A 22 -2.99 -2.48 -5.40
C VAL A 22 -2.43 -2.74 -6.81
N ALA A 23 -1.34 -3.50 -6.88
CA ALA A 23 -0.72 -3.92 -8.11
C ALA A 23 -1.08 -5.38 -8.40
N HIS A 24 -1.61 -5.64 -9.60
CA HIS A 24 -1.88 -6.99 -10.10
C HIS A 24 -1.71 -6.99 -11.63
N PRO A 25 -1.59 -8.15 -12.30
CA PRO A 25 -1.35 -8.23 -13.74
C PRO A 25 -2.36 -7.46 -14.61
N GLU A 26 -3.61 -7.33 -14.17
CA GLU A 26 -4.66 -6.59 -14.88
C GLU A 26 -4.74 -5.10 -14.52
N SER A 27 -3.89 -4.57 -13.62
CA SER A 27 -4.01 -3.22 -13.03
C SER A 27 -3.74 -2.04 -13.98
N GLN A 28 -3.80 -2.27 -15.31
CA GLN A 28 -3.55 -1.30 -16.39
C GLN A 28 -2.39 -0.33 -16.12
N ALA A 29 -1.29 -0.86 -15.59
CA ALA A 29 -0.13 -0.09 -15.22
C ALA A 29 1.14 -0.88 -15.49
N ARG A 30 2.25 -0.17 -15.64
CA ARG A 30 3.58 -0.75 -15.85
C ARG A 30 4.60 -0.02 -14.99
N LYS A 31 5.61 -0.74 -14.55
CA LYS A 31 6.77 -0.12 -13.90
C LYS A 31 7.76 0.28 -14.99
N ASP A 32 8.18 1.54 -14.99
CA ASP A 32 9.26 2.03 -15.83
C ASP A 32 10.59 1.53 -15.23
N PRO A 33 11.39 0.73 -15.97
CA PRO A 33 12.62 0.15 -15.44
C PRO A 33 13.73 1.17 -15.21
N VAL A 34 13.66 2.34 -15.86
CA VAL A 34 14.70 3.37 -15.78
C VAL A 34 14.43 4.30 -14.61
N THR A 35 13.20 4.81 -14.51
CA THR A 35 12.85 5.79 -13.47
C THR A 35 12.31 5.15 -12.19
N GLY A 36 11.84 3.90 -12.28
CA GLY A 36 11.08 3.24 -11.22
C GLY A 36 9.65 3.75 -11.08
N ASP A 37 9.20 4.67 -11.95
CA ASP A 37 7.83 5.19 -11.95
C ASP A 37 6.83 4.07 -12.24
N VAL A 38 5.65 4.13 -11.62
CA VAL A 38 4.49 3.36 -12.07
C VAL A 38 3.72 4.23 -13.02
N VAL A 39 3.57 3.79 -14.27
CA VAL A 39 2.91 4.54 -15.33
C VAL A 39 1.61 3.87 -15.72
N ALA A 40 0.58 4.68 -16.01
CA ALA A 40 -0.69 4.22 -16.55
C ALA A 40 -0.50 3.58 -17.93
N GLN A 41 -1.41 2.70 -18.33
CA GLN A 41 -1.35 2.05 -19.63
C GLN A 41 -1.48 3.07 -20.78
N ASP A 42 -2.28 4.13 -20.61
CA ASP A 42 -2.31 5.30 -21.50
C ASP A 42 -1.54 6.49 -20.89
N ARG A 43 -0.34 6.75 -21.40
CA ARG A 43 0.56 7.82 -20.90
C ARG A 43 0.41 9.13 -21.67
N THR A 44 -0.32 9.13 -22.78
CA THR A 44 -0.28 10.22 -23.76
C THR A 44 -1.61 10.95 -23.88
N ARG A 45 -2.67 10.43 -23.25
CA ARG A 45 -3.98 11.09 -23.18
C ARG A 45 -3.85 12.52 -22.65
N ALA A 46 -3.97 13.48 -23.55
CA ALA A 46 -4.10 14.89 -23.20
C ALA A 46 -5.52 15.16 -22.68
N ILE A 47 -5.61 15.90 -21.58
CA ILE A 47 -6.87 16.39 -21.01
C ILE A 47 -6.92 17.89 -21.30
N SER A 48 -7.55 18.26 -22.42
CA SER A 48 -7.60 19.64 -22.94
C SER A 48 -8.83 20.42 -22.51
N ASP A 49 -9.87 19.71 -22.07
CA ASP A 49 -11.17 20.27 -21.72
C ASP A 49 -11.92 19.37 -20.72
N GLU A 50 -12.98 19.91 -20.13
CA GLU A 50 -13.78 19.22 -19.12
C GLU A 50 -14.43 17.93 -19.65
N LEU A 51 -14.87 17.95 -20.92
CA LEU A 51 -15.47 16.78 -21.55
C LEU A 51 -14.46 15.64 -21.68
N SER A 52 -13.22 15.95 -22.06
CA SER A 52 -12.13 14.98 -22.17
C SER A 52 -11.76 14.37 -20.81
N LEU A 53 -11.78 15.18 -19.74
CA LEU A 53 -11.58 14.72 -18.35
C LEU A 53 -12.71 13.80 -17.91
N LYS A 54 -13.96 14.23 -18.10
CA LYS A 54 -15.16 13.46 -17.77
C LYS A 54 -15.16 12.10 -18.44
N GLN A 55 -14.96 12.06 -19.76
CA GLN A 55 -14.95 10.80 -20.51
C GLN A 55 -13.82 9.87 -20.06
N ALA A 56 -12.64 10.40 -19.76
CA ALA A 56 -11.53 9.60 -19.27
C ALA A 56 -11.82 9.01 -17.88
N ALA A 57 -12.38 9.82 -16.97
CA ALA A 57 -12.74 9.41 -15.62
C ALA A 57 -13.90 8.39 -15.62
N GLU A 58 -14.99 8.64 -16.37
CA GLU A 58 -16.11 7.70 -16.52
C GLU A 58 -15.65 6.33 -17.01
N ARG A 59 -14.74 6.31 -18.00
CA ARG A 59 -14.18 5.06 -18.52
C ARG A 59 -13.32 4.33 -17.50
N HIS A 60 -12.56 5.08 -16.69
CA HIS A 60 -11.71 4.51 -15.65
C HIS A 60 -12.53 3.89 -14.50
N PHE A 61 -13.58 4.58 -14.07
CA PHE A 61 -14.49 4.12 -13.03
C PHE A 61 -15.36 2.93 -13.46
N ASN A 62 -15.60 2.79 -14.76
CA ASN A 62 -16.24 1.59 -15.29
C ASN A 62 -15.23 0.42 -15.37
N TRP A 63 -15.12 -0.39 -14.33
CA TRP A 63 -14.19 -1.53 -14.30
C TRP A 63 -14.50 -2.66 -15.29
N THR A 64 -15.67 -2.68 -15.92
CA THR A 64 -15.94 -3.60 -17.05
C THR A 64 -15.26 -3.13 -18.34
N ASN A 65 -14.85 -1.86 -18.39
CA ASN A 65 -14.12 -1.30 -19.52
C ASN A 65 -12.65 -1.75 -19.48
N ARG A 66 -12.23 -2.45 -20.53
CA ARG A 66 -10.85 -2.93 -20.69
C ARG A 66 -9.97 -2.01 -21.54
N GLN A 67 -10.48 -0.85 -21.94
CA GLN A 67 -9.67 0.16 -22.62
C GLN A 67 -8.56 0.68 -21.69
N PRO A 68 -7.35 0.94 -22.23
CA PRO A 68 -6.28 1.61 -21.50
C PRO A 68 -6.75 2.90 -20.84
N SER A 69 -6.56 2.98 -19.54
CA SER A 69 -6.78 4.19 -18.76
C SER A 69 -5.51 5.01 -18.65
N CYS A 70 -5.69 6.34 -18.60
CA CYS A 70 -4.63 7.27 -18.23
C CYS A 70 -4.53 7.51 -16.71
N PHE A 71 -5.35 6.83 -15.93
CA PHE A 71 -5.41 6.95 -14.49
C PHE A 71 -4.89 5.70 -13.78
N LEU A 72 -4.36 5.90 -12.57
CA LEU A 72 -3.95 4.85 -11.65
C LEU A 72 -4.73 5.00 -10.35
N SER A 73 -5.57 4.01 -10.00
CA SER A 73 -6.31 3.98 -8.74
C SER A 73 -5.39 3.69 -7.55
N VAL A 74 -5.59 4.44 -6.48
CA VAL A 74 -4.98 4.24 -5.16
C VAL A 74 -6.01 4.53 -4.08
N PHE A 75 -5.75 4.08 -2.85
CA PHE A 75 -6.65 4.24 -1.72
C PHE A 75 -5.97 5.02 -0.59
N SER A 76 -6.74 5.73 0.23
CA SER A 76 -6.26 6.34 1.48
C SER A 76 -6.42 5.44 2.71
N SER A 77 -6.94 4.22 2.53
CA SER A 77 -7.01 3.20 3.59
C SER A 77 -6.18 1.97 3.21
N ASP A 78 -5.14 1.68 4.00
CA ASP A 78 -4.39 0.41 3.92
C ASP A 78 -5.33 -0.79 4.04
N THR A 79 -6.25 -0.76 5.01
CA THR A 79 -7.23 -1.83 5.24
C THR A 79 -8.11 -2.05 4.02
N HIS A 80 -8.56 -0.97 3.36
CA HIS A 80 -9.38 -1.13 2.17
C HIS A 80 -8.58 -1.65 0.99
N ALA A 81 -7.37 -1.13 0.74
CA ALA A 81 -6.47 -1.64 -0.29
C ALA A 81 -6.19 -3.14 -0.10
N ARG A 82 -6.03 -3.60 1.15
CA ARG A 82 -5.86 -5.03 1.48
C ARG A 82 -7.09 -5.86 1.20
N ARG A 83 -8.28 -5.39 1.60
CA ARG A 83 -9.54 -6.09 1.29
C ARG A 83 -9.72 -6.23 -0.23
N TRP A 84 -9.40 -5.16 -0.96
CA TRP A 84 -9.41 -5.15 -2.42
C TRP A 84 -8.46 -6.19 -3.01
N ALA A 85 -7.21 -6.20 -2.54
CA ALA A 85 -6.18 -7.13 -2.99
C ALA A 85 -6.57 -8.60 -2.71
N ASN A 86 -7.06 -8.89 -1.50
CA ASN A 86 -7.57 -10.21 -1.13
C ASN A 86 -8.75 -10.65 -2.01
N GLN A 87 -9.68 -9.74 -2.30
CA GLN A 87 -10.82 -10.03 -3.17
C GLN A 87 -10.34 -10.42 -4.57
N ARG A 88 -9.35 -9.70 -5.11
CA ARG A 88 -8.76 -9.98 -6.43
C ARG A 88 -8.04 -11.30 -6.48
N GLU A 89 -7.31 -11.66 -5.43
CA GLU A 89 -6.65 -12.97 -5.35
C GLU A 89 -7.69 -14.11 -5.35
N ARG A 90 -8.80 -13.96 -4.59
CA ARG A 90 -9.85 -14.99 -4.48
C ARG A 90 -10.75 -15.13 -5.71
N THR A 91 -10.98 -14.05 -6.46
CA THR A 91 -11.92 -14.06 -7.60
C THR A 91 -11.32 -14.67 -8.86
N HIS A 92 -10.02 -14.91 -8.88
CA HIS A 92 -9.32 -15.54 -9.98
C HIS A 92 -8.81 -16.92 -9.55
N ASP A 93 -8.86 -17.90 -10.45
CA ASP A 93 -8.26 -19.21 -10.19
C ASP A 93 -6.82 -19.01 -9.74
N LEU A 94 -6.43 -19.68 -8.64
CA LEU A 94 -5.10 -19.61 -8.00
C LEU A 94 -3.92 -19.83 -8.97
N ASN A 95 -4.18 -20.33 -10.19
CA ASN A 95 -3.20 -20.60 -11.23
C ASN A 95 -3.16 -19.54 -12.37
N SER A 96 -3.99 -18.49 -12.36
CA SER A 96 -4.16 -17.60 -13.53
C SER A 96 -3.90 -16.11 -13.29
N ILE A 97 -3.82 -15.65 -12.03
CA ILE A 97 -3.33 -14.31 -11.73
C ILE A 97 -1.97 -14.42 -11.04
N GLY A 98 -0.96 -13.80 -11.68
CA GLY A 98 0.33 -13.58 -11.04
C GLY A 98 0.20 -12.73 -9.78
N GLU A 99 1.28 -12.66 -9.01
CA GLU A 99 1.32 -12.08 -7.66
C GLU A 99 0.63 -10.71 -7.54
N VAL A 100 -0.16 -10.55 -6.47
CA VAL A 100 -0.81 -9.30 -6.07
C VAL A 100 0.06 -8.61 -5.01
N TYR A 101 0.35 -7.33 -5.21
CA TYR A 101 1.14 -6.53 -4.29
C TYR A 101 0.41 -5.29 -3.83
N ILE A 102 0.78 -4.78 -2.66
CA ILE A 102 0.36 -3.49 -2.15
C ILE A 102 1.58 -2.58 -2.10
N GLN A 103 1.45 -1.42 -2.74
CA GLN A 103 2.49 -0.40 -2.82
C GLN A 103 2.09 0.81 -1.98
N GLU A 104 2.91 1.14 -0.99
CA GLU A 104 2.76 2.35 -0.18
C GLU A 104 3.40 3.54 -0.90
N ILE A 105 2.66 4.64 -1.01
CA ILE A 105 3.04 5.87 -1.68
C ILE A 105 3.14 6.96 -0.62
N ASP A 106 4.33 7.53 -0.47
CA ASP A 106 4.62 8.69 0.36
C ASP A 106 4.31 9.96 -0.44
N THR A 107 3.20 10.61 -0.09
CA THR A 107 2.69 11.74 -0.87
C THR A 107 3.50 13.01 -0.69
N THR A 108 4.29 13.11 0.38
CA THR A 108 5.18 14.24 0.65
C THR A 108 6.33 14.34 -0.35
N LYS A 109 6.62 13.23 -1.05
CA LYS A 109 7.68 13.14 -2.07
C LYS A 109 7.17 13.38 -3.49
N LEU A 110 5.88 13.70 -3.65
CA LEU A 110 5.30 13.92 -4.95
C LEU A 110 5.80 15.25 -5.56
N PRO A 111 6.25 15.24 -6.83
CA PRO A 111 6.45 16.45 -7.60
C PRO A 111 5.21 17.33 -7.63
N ALA A 112 5.38 18.66 -7.65
CA ALA A 112 4.28 19.62 -7.78
C ALA A 112 3.51 19.50 -9.10
N ASP A 113 4.12 18.95 -10.17
CA ASP A 113 3.47 18.68 -11.45
C ASP A 113 2.61 17.41 -11.44
N THR A 114 2.59 16.65 -10.33
CA THR A 114 1.76 15.44 -10.23
C THR A 114 0.30 15.81 -10.04
N TYR A 115 -0.57 15.25 -10.88
CA TYR A 115 -2.01 15.41 -10.77
C TYR A 115 -2.59 14.21 -10.03
N VAL A 116 -3.18 14.49 -8.86
CA VAL A 116 -3.96 13.52 -8.10
C VAL A 116 -5.35 14.10 -7.91
N PHE A 117 -6.36 13.26 -8.14
CA PHE A 117 -7.77 13.61 -8.00
C PHE A 117 -8.39 12.76 -6.90
N ASP A 118 -9.14 13.40 -6.01
CA ASP A 118 -10.06 12.70 -5.11
C ASP A 118 -11.24 12.18 -5.94
N ALA A 119 -11.46 10.87 -5.95
CA ALA A 119 -12.40 10.25 -6.90
C ALA A 119 -13.83 10.73 -6.67
N VAL A 120 -14.25 10.85 -5.41
CA VAL A 120 -15.60 11.30 -5.00
C VAL A 120 -15.83 12.76 -5.42
N SER A 121 -14.87 13.64 -5.16
CA SER A 121 -14.96 15.06 -5.47
C SER A 121 -14.95 15.29 -6.99
N LEU A 122 -14.09 14.56 -7.71
CA LEU A 122 -14.03 14.60 -9.17
C LEU A 122 -15.37 14.17 -9.79
N ALA A 123 -15.96 13.09 -9.27
CA ALA A 123 -17.28 12.61 -9.66
C ALA A 123 -18.37 13.65 -9.60
N ALA A 124 -18.46 14.27 -8.42
CA ALA A 124 -19.54 15.16 -8.07
C ALA A 124 -19.49 16.37 -8.98
N ARG A 125 -18.28 16.88 -9.24
CA ARG A 125 -18.03 18.02 -10.11
C ARG A 125 -18.29 17.72 -11.59
N LEU A 126 -17.95 16.53 -12.06
CA LEU A 126 -18.15 16.13 -13.46
C LEU A 126 -19.52 15.47 -13.70
N HIS A 127 -20.36 15.36 -12.68
CA HIS A 127 -21.64 14.66 -12.71
C HIS A 127 -21.52 13.23 -13.28
N ILE A 128 -20.60 12.46 -12.70
CA ILE A 128 -20.36 11.06 -13.05
C ILE A 128 -21.13 10.17 -12.06
N SER A 129 -21.93 9.25 -12.58
CA SER A 129 -22.57 8.22 -11.77
C SER A 129 -21.55 7.12 -11.50
N HIS A 130 -21.06 7.04 -10.27
CA HIS A 130 -20.19 5.94 -9.85
C HIS A 130 -20.48 5.57 -8.40
N GLN A 131 -20.59 4.26 -8.17
CA GLN A 131 -20.63 3.67 -6.83
C GLN A 131 -19.19 3.65 -6.30
N TYR A 132 -18.76 4.79 -5.75
CA TYR A 132 -17.41 5.01 -5.27
C TYR A 132 -17.06 4.12 -4.08
N SER A 133 -15.75 3.86 -3.93
CA SER A 133 -15.19 3.80 -2.59
C SER A 133 -14.85 5.19 -2.10
N SER A 134 -15.27 5.54 -0.88
CA SER A 134 -15.07 6.87 -0.30
C SER A 134 -13.60 7.26 -0.06
N ASP A 135 -12.67 6.34 -0.28
CA ASP A 135 -11.24 6.49 -0.03
C ASP A 135 -10.39 6.34 -1.30
N GLU A 136 -10.99 6.30 -2.49
CA GLU A 136 -10.26 6.19 -3.76
C GLU A 136 -9.74 7.55 -4.25
N PHE A 137 -8.49 7.54 -4.71
CA PHE A 137 -7.82 8.63 -5.41
C PHE A 137 -7.27 8.11 -6.73
N ILE A 138 -7.17 8.97 -7.73
CA ILE A 138 -6.63 8.61 -9.04
C ILE A 138 -5.48 9.53 -9.45
N PHE A 139 -4.34 8.94 -9.81
CA PHE A 139 -3.19 9.65 -10.37
C PHE A 139 -3.30 9.73 -11.88
N LEU A 140 -3.02 10.90 -12.47
CA LEU A 140 -2.89 11.03 -13.92
C LEU A 140 -1.50 10.62 -14.39
N HIS A 141 -1.46 9.70 -15.36
CA HIS A 141 -0.30 9.19 -16.10
C HIS A 141 0.76 8.44 -15.30
N ARG A 142 1.14 8.90 -14.10
CA ARG A 142 2.25 8.31 -13.34
C ARG A 142 2.18 8.52 -11.83
N ILE A 143 2.73 7.54 -11.12
CA ILE A 143 3.17 7.64 -9.72
C ILE A 143 4.71 7.62 -9.75
N PRO A 144 5.38 8.70 -9.33
CA PRO A 144 6.85 8.78 -9.37
C PRO A 144 7.52 7.73 -8.49
N GLY A 145 8.56 7.07 -9.00
CA GLY A 145 9.25 5.97 -8.30
C GLY A 145 9.82 6.39 -6.95
N ARG A 146 10.29 7.64 -6.84
CA ARG A 146 10.78 8.23 -5.58
C ARG A 146 9.72 8.33 -4.46
N SER A 147 8.44 8.30 -4.81
CA SER A 147 7.33 8.33 -3.84
C SER A 147 6.92 6.93 -3.39
N LEU A 148 7.37 5.87 -4.08
CA LEU A 148 7.09 4.50 -3.68
C LEU A 148 7.97 4.15 -2.48
N ARG A 149 7.36 3.97 -1.32
CA ARG A 149 8.06 3.71 -0.06
C ARG A 149 8.30 2.22 0.16
N ARG A 150 7.26 1.40 -0.03
CA ARG A 150 7.29 -0.05 0.18
C ARG A 150 6.43 -0.74 -0.85
N THR A 151 6.83 -1.93 -1.26
CA THR A 151 6.00 -2.87 -2.02
C THR A 151 6.03 -4.18 -1.24
N ARG A 152 4.85 -4.73 -0.94
CA ARG A 152 4.72 -5.98 -0.21
C ARG A 152 3.72 -6.90 -0.90
N SER A 153 3.97 -8.21 -0.88
CA SER A 153 2.98 -9.21 -1.26
C SER A 153 1.93 -9.37 -0.17
N LEU A 154 0.83 -10.06 -0.47
CA LEU A 154 -0.16 -10.39 0.56
C LEU A 154 0.39 -11.35 1.62
N GLY A 155 1.22 -12.32 1.22
CA GLY A 155 1.87 -13.25 2.16
C GLY A 155 2.81 -12.56 3.14
N GLU A 156 3.68 -11.66 2.66
CA GLU A 156 4.57 -10.88 3.55
C GLU A 156 3.79 -10.03 4.56
N ILE A 157 2.62 -9.55 4.17
CA ILE A 157 1.74 -8.77 5.04
C ILE A 157 1.10 -9.67 6.11
N GLU A 158 0.64 -10.86 5.74
CA GLU A 158 0.03 -11.83 6.66
C GLU A 158 1.04 -12.33 7.69
N GLU A 159 2.26 -12.68 7.26
CA GLU A 159 3.36 -13.09 8.14
C GLU A 159 3.69 -12.01 9.19
N GLN A 160 3.81 -10.74 8.78
CA GLN A 160 4.05 -9.62 9.69
C GLN A 160 2.91 -9.43 10.70
N GLU A 161 1.67 -9.64 10.29
CA GLU A 161 0.51 -9.54 11.19
C GLU A 161 0.40 -10.73 12.14
N GLU A 162 0.79 -11.93 11.72
CA GLU A 162 0.91 -13.09 12.60
C GLU A 162 1.98 -12.88 13.65
N GLU A 163 3.16 -12.40 13.26
CA GLU A 163 4.24 -12.08 14.16
C GLU A 163 3.83 -10.98 15.16
N ALA A 164 3.22 -9.90 14.69
CA ALA A 164 2.72 -8.83 15.56
C ALA A 164 1.63 -9.31 16.53
N ARG A 165 0.72 -10.18 16.06
CA ARG A 165 -0.29 -10.81 16.93
C ARG A 165 0.36 -11.73 17.96
N HIS A 166 1.36 -12.52 17.56
CA HIS A 166 2.10 -13.39 18.45
C HIS A 166 2.79 -12.58 19.54
N ILE A 167 3.51 -11.51 19.19
CA ILE A 167 4.15 -10.59 20.14
C ILE A 167 3.13 -9.94 21.06
N ALA A 168 2.03 -9.39 20.52
CA ALA A 168 1.01 -8.71 21.33
C ALA A 168 0.24 -9.66 22.27
N ALA A 169 0.13 -10.94 21.91
CA ALA A 169 -0.51 -11.96 22.71
C ALA A 169 0.41 -12.54 23.79
N ARG A 170 1.73 -12.29 23.75
CA ARG A 170 2.65 -12.68 24.83
C ARG A 170 2.29 -11.87 26.08
N PRO A 171 1.81 -12.51 27.16
CA PRO A 171 1.63 -11.80 28.41
C PRO A 171 3.01 -11.43 28.95
N PHE A 172 3.24 -10.15 29.24
CA PHE A 172 4.38 -9.75 30.06
C PHE A 172 4.28 -10.49 31.39
N ASN A 173 5.13 -11.50 31.57
CA ASN A 173 5.16 -12.28 32.78
C ASN A 173 6.35 -11.80 33.63
N PRO A 174 6.13 -10.96 34.64
CA PRO A 174 7.21 -10.44 35.46
C PRO A 174 8.08 -11.56 36.04
N ASP A 175 7.49 -12.69 36.44
CA ASP A 175 8.23 -13.80 37.06
C ASP A 175 9.29 -14.43 36.11
N TYR A 176 9.20 -14.20 34.79
CA TYR A 176 10.20 -14.65 33.81
C TYR A 176 11.24 -13.59 33.43
N HIS A 177 11.08 -12.35 33.90
CA HIS A 177 11.99 -11.25 33.56
C HIS A 177 12.84 -10.80 34.74
N TYR A 178 12.54 -11.24 35.96
CA TYR A 178 13.38 -10.94 37.11
C TYR A 178 14.65 -11.79 37.11
N VAL A 179 15.80 -11.13 37.10
CA VAL A 179 17.12 -11.76 37.20
C VAL A 179 17.64 -11.57 38.61
N SER A 180 17.62 -12.63 39.40
CA SER A 180 18.14 -12.61 40.77
C SER A 180 19.59 -12.13 40.84
N ASP A 181 20.40 -12.53 39.87
CA ASP A 181 21.85 -12.32 39.89
C ASP A 181 22.25 -10.88 39.54
N LEU A 182 21.37 -10.15 38.85
CA LEU A 182 21.56 -8.73 38.49
C LEU A 182 20.72 -7.79 39.36
N GLY A 183 19.81 -8.31 40.18
CA GLY A 183 18.91 -7.51 41.02
C GLY A 183 17.96 -6.62 40.21
N GLY A 184 17.56 -7.05 39.02
CA GLY A 184 16.82 -6.24 38.05
C GLY A 184 15.89 -7.06 37.15
N TRP A 185 15.13 -6.35 36.31
CA TRP A 185 14.21 -6.95 35.35
C TRP A 185 14.79 -6.82 33.94
N TYR A 186 14.58 -7.82 33.08
CA TYR A 186 14.75 -7.66 31.65
C TYR A 186 13.63 -6.80 31.09
N ASP A 187 13.99 -5.96 30.14
CA ASP A 187 13.05 -5.07 29.48
C ASP A 187 12.25 -5.80 28.39
N THR A 188 12.73 -6.96 27.90
CA THR A 188 12.07 -7.79 26.87
C THR A 188 12.29 -9.31 27.03
N ASP A 189 11.37 -10.11 26.48
CA ASP A 189 11.49 -11.57 26.36
C ASP A 189 12.72 -12.01 25.55
N GLU A 190 13.11 -11.23 24.54
CA GLU A 190 14.21 -11.56 23.62
C GLU A 190 15.56 -11.57 24.34
N GLU A 191 15.79 -10.60 25.24
CA GLU A 191 16.98 -10.55 26.09
C GLU A 191 17.04 -11.76 27.04
N CYS A 192 15.88 -12.20 27.54
CA CYS A 192 15.78 -13.40 28.37
C CYS A 192 16.06 -14.68 27.57
N GLU A 193 15.52 -14.80 26.36
CA GLU A 193 15.75 -15.95 25.47
C GLU A 193 17.20 -16.02 24.98
N GLU A 194 17.82 -14.90 24.61
CA GLU A 194 19.22 -14.84 24.17
C GLU A 194 20.18 -15.26 25.28
N ARG A 195 19.95 -14.81 26.52
CA ARG A 195 20.79 -15.24 27.64
C ARG A 195 20.55 -16.70 28.00
N ASN A 196 19.32 -17.20 27.99
CA ASN A 196 19.07 -18.63 28.21
C ASN A 196 19.80 -19.49 27.17
N ARG A 197 19.78 -19.08 25.89
CA ARG A 197 20.60 -19.74 24.86
C ARG A 197 22.09 -19.63 25.15
N ALA A 198 22.58 -18.47 25.58
CA ALA A 198 23.99 -18.28 25.89
C ALA A 198 24.45 -19.12 27.10
N ASP A 199 23.64 -19.19 28.15
CA ASP A 199 23.88 -20.01 29.34
C ASP A 199 23.83 -21.51 29.01
N ASP A 200 22.85 -21.94 28.20
CA ASP A 200 22.78 -23.33 27.73
C ASP A 200 23.98 -23.69 26.85
N LEU A 201 24.43 -22.76 26.00
CA LEU A 201 25.62 -22.93 25.16
C LEU A 201 26.91 -22.98 26.01
N MET A 202 27.01 -22.17 27.05
CA MET A 202 28.13 -22.19 28.01
C MET A 202 28.17 -23.49 28.81
N LYS A 203 27.02 -23.97 29.31
CA LYS A 203 26.92 -25.28 29.99
C LYS A 203 27.28 -26.43 29.05
N MET A 204 26.97 -26.34 27.76
CA MET A 204 27.41 -27.30 26.76
C MET A 204 28.93 -27.29 26.55
N LEU A 205 29.58 -26.13 26.62
CA LEU A 205 31.03 -25.99 26.48
C LEU A 205 31.81 -26.43 27.74
N GLU A 206 31.25 -26.20 28.93
CA GLU A 206 31.87 -26.53 30.22
C GLU A 206 31.67 -27.99 30.65
N GLY A 207 30.78 -28.74 29.99
CA GLY A 207 30.58 -30.17 30.23
C GLY A 207 29.78 -30.51 31.49
N ASP A 208 29.14 -29.51 32.11
CA ASP A 208 28.48 -29.59 33.42
C ASP A 208 27.02 -30.11 33.38
N TRP A 209 26.71 -31.00 32.43
CA TRP A 209 25.41 -31.68 32.43
C TRP A 209 25.43 -32.87 33.39
N ASN A 210 25.11 -32.60 34.66
CA ASN A 210 24.79 -33.66 35.63
C ASN A 210 23.47 -34.34 35.23
N TRP A 211 23.53 -35.64 34.98
CA TRP A 211 22.42 -36.55 34.66
C TRP A 211 21.63 -36.98 35.90
#